data_AF-N1ZTD8-F1
#
_entry.id   AF-N1ZTD8-F1
#
_cell.length_a   1.000
_cell.length_b   1.000
_cell.length_c   1.000
_cell.angle_alpha   90.00
_cell.angle_beta   90.00
_cell.angle_gamma   90.00
#
_symmetry.space_group_name_H-M   'P 1'
#
loop_
_entity.id
_entity.type
_entity.pdbx_description
1 polymer ?
#
loop_
_entity_poly.entity_id
_entity_poly.type
_entity_poly.pdbx_seq_one_letter_code
_entity_poly.pdbx_strand_id
1 'polypeptide(L)'
;MKKIISRISYSFGAFGNDVFYATLSTYFIVFVTTHLFKSGNSKMIFMITNLIAIIRISEVLIDPFIGNAIDRTVTRWGKFKPWVVLGGVISSIALLLLFTDLGGLNKTNPLMYF
;
A
#
# COMPACT_ATOMS: atom_id res chain seq x y z
N MET A 1 22.63 23.98 -10.71
CA MET A 1 22.25 23.39 -9.40
C MET A 1 20.82 22.86 -9.35
N LYS A 2 19.78 23.65 -9.71
CA LYS A 2 18.36 23.20 -9.67
C LYS A 2 18.05 21.87 -10.40
N LYS A 3 18.75 21.59 -11.51
CA LYS A 3 18.59 20.34 -12.30
C LYS A 3 19.10 19.08 -11.60
N ILE A 4 20.18 19.20 -10.80
CA ILE A 4 20.77 18.09 -10.04
C ILE A 4 19.88 17.73 -8.87
N ILE A 5 19.41 18.73 -8.11
CA ILE A 5 18.50 18.54 -6.98
C ILE A 5 17.22 17.83 -7.45
N SER A 6 16.61 18.27 -8.55
CA SER A 6 15.42 17.61 -9.09
C SER A 6 15.66 16.16 -9.50
N ARG A 7 16.85 15.81 -10.02
CA ARG A 7 17.18 14.44 -10.40
C ARG A 7 17.40 13.56 -9.17
N ILE A 8 18.15 14.07 -8.18
CA ILE A 8 18.39 13.35 -6.92
C ILE A 8 17.07 13.11 -6.19
N SER A 9 16.21 14.13 -6.06
CA SER A 9 14.89 13.96 -5.44
C SER A 9 14.00 12.95 -6.18
N TYR A 10 14.05 12.94 -7.52
CA TYR A 10 13.30 11.96 -8.31
C TYR A 10 13.86 10.54 -8.11
N SER A 11 15.18 10.37 -8.13
CA SER A 11 15.84 9.08 -7.89
C SER A 11 15.57 8.55 -6.48
N PHE A 12 15.60 9.40 -5.45
CA PHE A 12 15.24 9.01 -4.08
C PHE A 12 13.76 8.63 -3.97
N GLY A 13 12.86 9.36 -4.63
CA GLY A 13 11.44 9.03 -4.67
C GLY A 13 11.18 7.68 -5.36
N ALA A 14 11.82 7.44 -6.52
CA ALA A 14 11.72 6.17 -7.24
C ALA A 14 12.29 5.02 -6.40
N PHE A 15 13.47 5.21 -5.80
CA PHE A 15 14.08 4.22 -4.92
C PHE A 15 13.18 3.86 -3.73
N GLY A 16 12.64 4.87 -3.03
CA GLY A 16 11.74 4.63 -1.89
C GLY A 16 10.47 3.89 -2.30
N ASN A 17 9.90 4.25 -3.46
CA ASN A 17 8.76 3.56 -4.05
C ASN A 17 9.09 2.08 -4.35
N ASP A 18 10.23 1.80 -4.97
CA ASP A 18 10.65 0.43 -5.30
C ASP A 18 10.89 -0.41 -4.04
N VAL A 19 11.52 0.17 -3.01
CA VAL A 19 11.70 -0.47 -1.70
C VAL A 19 10.36 -0.78 -1.05
N PHE A 20 9.40 0.16 -1.10
CA PHE A 20 8.05 -0.05 -0.59
C PHE A 20 7.34 -1.20 -1.31
N TYR A 21 7.37 -1.23 -2.64
CA TYR A 21 6.78 -2.31 -3.43
C TYR A 21 7.45 -3.66 -3.16
N ALA A 22 8.78 -3.71 -3.07
CA ALA A 22 9.52 -4.94 -2.74
C ALA A 22 9.16 -5.46 -1.33
N THR A 23 9.03 -4.56 -0.36
CA THR A 23 8.63 -4.87 1.01
C THR A 23 7.24 -5.48 1.03
N LEU A 24 6.23 -4.80 0.46
CA LEU A 24 4.86 -5.29 0.43
C LEU A 24 4.74 -6.62 -0.29
N SER A 25 5.38 -6.78 -1.46
CA SER A 25 5.33 -8.01 -2.25
C SER A 25 5.88 -9.21 -1.46
N THR A 26 7.01 -9.02 -0.79
CA THR A 26 7.66 -10.07 0.00
C THR A 26 6.81 -10.44 1.23
N TYR A 27 6.36 -9.45 1.99
CA TYR A 27 5.53 -9.69 3.19
C TYR A 27 4.18 -10.33 2.84
N PHE A 28 3.56 -9.91 1.73
CA PHE A 28 2.30 -10.48 1.26
C PHE A 28 2.44 -11.98 0.96
N ILE A 29 3.48 -12.39 0.24
CA ILE A 29 3.73 -13.80 -0.08
C ILE A 29 3.97 -14.63 1.19
N VAL A 30 4.77 -14.11 2.14
CA VAL A 30 5.03 -14.79 3.41
C VAL A 30 3.75 -14.93 4.24
N PHE A 31 2.91 -13.90 4.29
CA PHE A 31 1.63 -13.91 5.00
C PHE A 31 0.67 -14.96 4.42
N VAL A 32 0.47 -14.93 3.10
CA VAL A 32 -0.35 -15.88 2.34
C VAL A 32 0.14 -17.30 2.61
N THR A 33 1.44 -17.55 2.50
CA THR A 33 1.99 -18.90 2.66
C THR A 33 1.87 -19.40 4.10
N THR A 34 2.17 -18.54 5.08
CA THR A 34 2.14 -18.94 6.49
C THR A 34 0.72 -19.22 6.98
N HIS A 35 -0.24 -18.35 6.67
CA HIS A 35 -1.61 -18.51 7.18
C HIS A 35 -2.41 -19.56 6.41
N LEU A 36 -2.20 -19.68 5.09
CA LEU A 36 -2.92 -20.68 4.30
C LEU A 36 -2.37 -22.09 4.51
N PHE A 37 -1.05 -22.27 4.61
CA PHE A 37 -0.46 -23.61 4.67
C PHE A 37 -0.14 -24.12 6.07
N LYS A 38 0.15 -23.27 7.07
CA LYS A 38 0.43 -23.77 8.45
C LYS A 38 -0.79 -23.88 9.35
N SER A 39 -1.87 -23.14 9.10
CA SER A 39 -2.97 -23.08 10.08
C SER A 39 -3.82 -24.35 10.15
N GLY A 40 -3.85 -25.19 9.10
CA GLY A 40 -4.66 -26.42 9.05
C GLY A 40 -6.18 -26.23 9.23
N ASN A 41 -6.65 -25.00 9.44
CA ASN A 41 -8.02 -24.67 9.80
C ASN A 41 -8.73 -24.08 8.57
N SER A 42 -9.55 -24.91 7.92
CA SER A 42 -10.26 -24.59 6.67
C SER A 42 -11.09 -23.31 6.75
N LYS A 43 -11.62 -22.97 7.93
CA LYS A 43 -12.39 -21.73 8.16
C LYS A 43 -11.53 -20.48 8.03
N MET A 44 -10.32 -20.50 8.59
CA MET A 44 -9.42 -19.35 8.60
C MET A 44 -8.82 -19.10 7.21
N ILE A 45 -8.49 -20.19 6.51
CA ILE A 45 -8.06 -20.16 5.11
C ILE A 45 -9.13 -19.47 4.25
N PHE A 46 -10.39 -19.91 4.35
CA PHE A 46 -11.49 -19.33 3.57
C PHE A 46 -11.69 -17.83 3.85
N MET A 47 -11.64 -17.40 5.11
CA MET A 47 -11.79 -15.99 5.48
C MET A 47 -10.66 -15.12 4.88
N ILE A 48 -9.40 -15.54 5.03
CA ILE A 48 -8.25 -14.79 4.54
C ILE A 48 -8.26 -14.73 3.00
N THR A 49 -8.54 -15.85 2.33
CA THR A 49 -8.63 -15.88 0.86
C THR A 49 -9.72 -14.93 0.34
N ASN A 50 -10.89 -14.91 0.97
CA ASN A 50 -11.98 -14.02 0.56
C ASN A 50 -11.64 -12.55 0.81
N LEU A 51 -11.02 -12.24 1.96
CA LEU A 51 -10.57 -10.88 2.28
C LEU A 51 -9.56 -10.37 1.25
N ILE A 52 -8.55 -11.19 0.90
CA ILE A 52 -7.60 -10.86 -0.16
C ILE A 52 -8.30 -10.65 -1.49
N ALA A 53 -9.27 -11.50 -1.85
CA ALA A 53 -10.02 -11.36 -3.10
C ALA A 53 -10.79 -10.04 -3.16
N ILE A 54 -11.45 -9.63 -2.07
CA ILE A 54 -12.15 -8.35 -1.96
C ILE A 54 -11.16 -7.18 -2.14
N ILE A 55 -10.00 -7.22 -1.49
CA ILE A 55 -8.98 -6.19 -1.64
C ILE A 55 -8.53 -6.09 -3.11
N ARG A 56 -8.21 -7.21 -3.76
CA ARG A 56 -7.78 -7.23 -5.17
C ARG A 56 -8.83 -6.70 -6.14
N ILE A 57 -10.09 -7.10 -5.95
CA ILE A 57 -11.19 -6.60 -6.78
C ILE A 57 -11.35 -5.09 -6.57
N SER A 58 -11.22 -4.63 -5.33
CA SER A 58 -11.29 -3.20 -5.02
C SER A 58 -10.14 -2.42 -5.65
N GLU A 59 -8.90 -2.94 -5.62
CA GLU A 59 -7.74 -2.34 -6.32
C GLU A 59 -8.04 -2.13 -7.81
N VAL A 60 -8.48 -3.19 -8.50
CA VAL A 60 -8.79 -3.14 -9.94
C VAL A 60 -9.88 -2.12 -10.27
N LEU A 61 -10.85 -1.92 -9.36
CA LEU A 61 -11.89 -0.90 -9.54
C LEU A 61 -11.36 0.51 -9.30
N ILE A 62 -10.52 0.71 -8.29
CA ILE A 62 -9.97 2.03 -7.90
C ILE A 62 -9.00 2.56 -8.97
N ASP A 63 -8.23 1.69 -9.63
CA ASP A 63 -7.22 2.07 -10.62
C ASP A 63 -7.76 2.98 -11.75
N PRO A 64 -8.87 2.65 -12.45
CA PRO A 64 -9.52 3.55 -13.41
C PRO A 64 -9.99 4.88 -12.83
N PHE A 65 -10.48 4.90 -11.58
CA PHE A 65 -10.93 6.13 -10.93
C PHE A 65 -9.75 7.07 -10.70
N ILE A 66 -8.64 6.55 -10.20
CA ILE A 66 -7.41 7.34 -10.01
C ILE A 66 -6.89 7.84 -11.36
N GLY A 67 -6.86 6.99 -12.40
CA GLY A 67 -6.45 7.38 -13.75
C GLY A 67 -7.29 8.54 -14.30
N ASN A 68 -8.62 8.41 -14.26
CA ASN A 68 -9.53 9.47 -14.69
C ASN A 68 -9.40 10.74 -13.84
N ALA A 69 -9.13 10.61 -12.54
CA ALA A 69 -8.87 11.76 -11.67
C ALA A 69 -7.58 12.49 -12.08
N ILE A 70 -6.49 11.76 -12.34
CA ILE A 70 -5.21 12.33 -12.81
C ILE A 70 -5.40 13.09 -14.12
N ASP A 71 -6.12 12.52 -15.07
CA ASP A 71 -6.32 13.14 -16.39
C ASP A 71 -7.07 14.48 -16.33
N ARG A 72 -8.04 14.57 -15.41
CA ARG A 72 -8.83 15.78 -15.14
C ARG A 72 -8.10 16.79 -14.26
N THR A 73 -6.98 16.42 -13.65
CA THR A 73 -6.25 17.29 -12.70
C THR A 73 -5.39 18.31 -13.45
N VAL A 74 -5.72 19.60 -13.34
CA VAL A 74 -4.91 20.71 -13.89
C VAL A 74 -4.34 21.54 -12.73
N THR A 75 -3.05 21.37 -12.45
CA THR A 75 -2.36 22.13 -11.38
C THR A 75 -1.13 22.86 -11.91
N ARG A 76 -0.70 23.90 -11.18
CA ARG A 76 0.49 24.70 -11.51
C ARG A 76 1.81 23.90 -11.47
N TRP A 77 1.81 22.71 -10.86
CA TRP A 77 2.99 21.85 -10.74
C TRP A 77 3.00 20.69 -11.74
N GLY A 78 1.98 20.60 -12.60
CA GLY A 78 1.77 19.52 -13.56
C GLY A 78 0.73 18.50 -13.08
N LYS A 79 0.25 17.67 -14.00
CA LYS A 79 -0.85 16.72 -13.71
C LYS A 79 -0.44 15.62 -12.73
N PHE A 80 0.76 15.06 -12.88
CA PHE A 80 1.18 13.84 -12.18
C PHE A 80 1.84 14.09 -10.80
N LYS A 81 2.55 15.21 -10.63
CA LYS A 81 3.34 15.48 -9.41
C LYS A 81 2.52 15.50 -8.12
N PRO A 82 1.33 16.15 -8.05
CA PRO A 82 0.53 16.16 -6.82
C PRO A 82 0.11 14.76 -6.38
N TRP A 83 -0.27 13.90 -7.34
CA TRP A 83 -0.71 12.54 -7.09
C TRP A 83 0.42 11.64 -6.58
N VAL A 84 1.64 11.79 -7.11
CA VAL A 84 2.82 11.06 -6.61
C VAL A 84 3.16 11.46 -5.18
N VAL A 85 3.10 12.76 -4.85
CA VAL A 85 3.38 13.24 -3.50
C VAL A 85 2.31 12.77 -2.52
N LEU A 86 1.02 12.90 -2.88
CA LEU A 86 -0.08 12.41 -2.05
C LEU A 86 0.00 10.90 -1.83
N GLY A 87 0.23 10.12 -2.89
CA GLY A 87 0.41 8.68 -2.81
C GLY A 87 1.59 8.31 -1.90
N GLY A 88 2.74 8.97 -2.07
CA GLY A 88 3.91 8.73 -1.21
C GLY A 88 3.66 9.04 0.27
N VAL A 89 2.95 10.14 0.57
CA VAL A 89 2.60 10.51 1.95
C VAL A 89 1.62 9.50 2.55
N ILE A 90 0.57 9.13 1.82
CA ILE A 90 -0.42 8.13 2.29
C ILE A 90 0.26 6.79 2.53
N SER A 91 1.08 6.31 1.58
CA SER A 91 1.83 5.06 1.73
C SER A 91 2.80 5.10 2.91
N SER A 92 3.47 6.23 3.16
CA SER A 92 4.35 6.38 4.32
C SER A 92 3.58 6.32 5.65
N ILE A 93 2.40 6.95 5.72
CA ILE A 93 1.55 6.90 6.92
C ILE A 93 1.03 5.48 7.12
N ALA A 94 0.55 4.82 6.06
CA ALA A 94 0.09 3.44 6.11
C ALA A 94 1.19 2.48 6.58
N LEU A 95 2.42 2.66 6.10
CA LEU A 95 3.58 1.89 6.55
C LEU A 95 3.85 2.10 8.04
N LEU A 96 3.83 3.36 8.51
CA LEU A 96 3.99 3.66 9.94
C LEU A 96 2.90 2.98 10.78
N LEU A 97 1.64 3.05 10.35
CA LEU A 97 0.53 2.39 11.04
C LEU A 97 0.69 0.87 11.08
N LEU A 98 1.18 0.26 10.01
CA LEU A 98 1.40 -1.19 9.92
C LEU A 98 2.50 -1.69 10.88
N PHE A 99 3.51 -0.86 11.15
CA PHE A 99 4.59 -1.18 12.09
C PHE A 99 4.36 -0.61 13.50
N THR A 100 3.25 0.10 13.73
CA THR A 100 2.89 0.61 15.05
C THR A 100 1.86 -0.31 15.69
N ASP A 101 2.04 -0.66 16.96
CA ASP A 101 1.12 -1.52 17.71
C ASP A 101 -0.29 -0.93 17.96
N LEU A 102 -0.61 0.23 17.37
CA LEU A 102 -1.90 0.94 17.48
C LEU A 102 -2.44 0.94 18.93
N GLY A 103 -1.56 1.21 19.91
CA GLY A 103 -1.93 1.27 21.32
C GLY A 103 -2.39 -0.05 21.94
N GLY A 104 -2.08 -1.21 21.34
CA GLY A 104 -2.47 -2.53 21.84
C GLY A 104 -3.80 -3.05 21.29
N LEU A 105 -4.31 -2.48 20.19
CA LEU A 105 -5.55 -2.93 19.51
C LEU A 105 -5.56 -4.43 19.15
N ASN A 106 -4.38 -5.01 18.91
CA ASN A 106 -4.19 -6.45 18.72
C ASN A 106 -4.62 -7.30 19.95
N LYS A 107 -4.57 -6.73 21.18
CA LYS A 107 -4.99 -7.43 22.41
C LYS A 107 -6.43 -7.17 22.84
N THR A 108 -7.02 -6.04 22.45
CA THR A 108 -8.34 -5.62 22.95
C THR A 108 -9.48 -6.03 22.02
N ASN A 109 -9.29 -6.03 20.69
CA ASN A 109 -10.31 -6.49 19.75
C ASN A 109 -9.68 -6.95 18.43
N PRO A 110 -9.35 -8.25 18.28
CA PRO A 110 -8.66 -8.78 17.10
C PRO A 110 -9.36 -8.48 15.77
N LEU A 111 -10.68 -8.28 15.78
CA LEU A 111 -11.46 -7.94 14.58
C LEU A 111 -11.26 -6.51 14.05
N MET A 112 -10.79 -5.57 14.88
CA MET A 112 -10.50 -4.19 14.44
C MET A 112 -9.05 -3.99 13.98
N TYR A 113 -8.16 -4.93 14.31
CA TYR A 113 -6.76 -4.92 13.89
C TYR A 113 -6.56 -5.63 12.54
N PHE A 114 -7.54 -6.41 12.11
CA PHE A 114 -7.61 -7.01 10.77
C PHE A 114 -8.31 -6.09 9.77
#